data_AF-A0A5K1BLC4-F1
#
_entry.id   AF-A0A5K1BLC4-F1
#
_cell.length_a   1.000
_cell.length_b   1.000
_cell.length_c   1.000
_cell.angle_alpha   90.00
_cell.angle_beta   90.00
_cell.angle_gamma   90.00
#
_symmetry.space_group_name_H-M   'P 1'
#
loop_
_entity.id
_entity.type
_entity.pdbx_description
1 polymer ?
#
loop_
_entity_poly.entity_id
_entity_poly.type
_entity_poly.pdbx_seq_one_letter_code
_entity_poly.pdbx_strand_id
1 'polypeptide(L)'
;LLAEAEKQVSDPANEDIIAPVDCKDIEMDSACERVANVSGDLPEWAQVLEPVRKLPTNVGTRIRKCVYDALEKNPPDWAREILLHSISKEVYKGNASGPTK
;
A
#
# COMPACT_ATOMS: atom_id res chain seq x y z
N LEU A 1 -4.59 -26.09 56.43
CA LEU A 1 -3.97 -26.85 55.32
C LEU A 1 -4.64 -26.40 54.03
N LEU A 2 -3.88 -25.66 53.21
CA LEU A 2 -4.24 -25.25 51.86
C LEU A 2 -4.10 -26.47 50.93
N ALA A 3 -5.05 -26.66 50.02
CA ALA A 3 -4.86 -27.55 48.88
C ALA A 3 -5.48 -26.88 47.64
N GLU A 4 -4.58 -26.47 46.76
CA GLU A 4 -4.74 -25.78 45.50
C GLU A 4 -4.97 -26.82 44.38
N ALA A 5 -5.78 -26.50 43.38
CA ALA A 5 -5.92 -27.30 42.16
C ALA A 5 -5.46 -26.46 40.96
N GLU A 6 -4.21 -26.70 40.54
CA GLU A 6 -3.61 -26.14 39.34
C GLU A 6 -4.19 -26.83 38.09
N LYS A 7 -4.54 -26.05 37.06
CA LYS A 7 -4.66 -26.56 35.69
C LYS A 7 -3.75 -25.76 34.77
N GLN A 8 -2.67 -26.43 34.35
CA GLN A 8 -1.77 -26.00 33.30
C GLN A 8 -2.47 -26.06 31.94
N VAL A 9 -2.39 -24.97 31.18
CA VAL A 9 -2.41 -25.01 29.72
C VAL A 9 -1.32 -24.05 29.26
N SER A 10 -0.22 -24.64 28.84
CA SER A 10 0.87 -23.97 28.14
C SER A 10 0.51 -23.95 26.66
N ASP A 11 0.50 -22.77 26.04
CA ASP A 11 0.66 -22.64 24.59
C ASP A 11 1.77 -21.62 24.33
N PRO A 12 2.76 -21.96 23.47
CA PRO A 12 3.98 -21.18 23.32
C PRO A 12 3.73 -19.89 22.53
N ALA A 13 4.34 -18.81 23.03
CA ALA A 13 4.43 -17.52 22.38
C ALA A 13 5.09 -17.63 21.00
N ASN A 14 4.33 -17.31 19.96
CA ASN A 14 4.86 -16.75 18.73
C ASN A 14 4.54 -15.25 18.73
N GLU A 15 5.54 -14.51 19.18
CA GLU A 15 5.65 -13.07 19.16
C GLU A 15 5.85 -12.55 17.74
N ASP A 16 4.75 -12.32 17.02
CA ASP A 16 4.71 -11.33 15.95
C ASP A 16 4.05 -10.07 16.48
N ILE A 17 4.92 -9.16 16.91
CA ILE A 17 4.59 -7.81 17.36
C ILE A 17 4.02 -7.06 16.15
N ILE A 18 2.70 -7.14 15.98
CA ILE A 18 1.95 -6.16 15.18
C ILE A 18 2.03 -4.88 15.99
N ALA A 19 3.02 -4.03 15.66
CA ALA A 19 3.01 -2.66 16.12
C ALA A 19 1.66 -2.05 15.72
N PRO A 20 0.89 -1.47 16.65
CA PRO A 20 -0.23 -0.65 16.27
C PRO A 20 0.37 0.57 15.55
N VAL A 21 0.33 0.56 14.21
CA VAL A 21 0.36 1.80 13.46
C VAL A 21 -0.84 2.58 13.97
N ASP A 22 -0.52 3.60 14.75
CA ASP A 22 -1.39 4.71 15.09
C ASP A 22 -1.90 5.27 13.76
N CYS A 23 -3.04 4.74 13.29
CA CYS A 23 -3.83 5.35 12.24
C CYS A 23 -4.41 6.63 12.84
N LYS A 24 -3.56 7.63 13.02
CA LYS A 24 -4.01 9.01 13.13
C LYS A 24 -4.84 9.27 11.90
N ASP A 25 -6.11 9.53 12.15
CA ASP A 25 -7.08 10.00 11.20
C ASP A 25 -6.44 11.07 10.32
N ILE A 26 -5.96 10.67 9.14
CA ILE A 26 -5.75 11.62 8.07
C ILE A 26 -7.17 11.87 7.59
N GLU A 27 -7.78 12.91 8.16
CA GLU A 27 -9.01 13.49 7.62
C GLU A 27 -8.85 13.51 6.10
N MET A 28 -9.77 12.81 5.44
CA MET A 28 -9.88 12.81 3.99
C MET A 28 -10.36 14.19 3.57
N ASP A 29 -9.47 15.18 3.67
CA ASP A 29 -9.63 16.42 2.96
C ASP A 29 -9.43 16.09 1.48
N SER A 30 -10.56 16.08 0.79
CA SER A 30 -10.67 16.01 -0.66
C SER A 30 -10.08 17.30 -1.27
N ALA A 31 -8.78 17.48 -1.10
CA ALA A 31 -7.99 18.53 -1.67
C ALA A 31 -6.66 17.95 -2.17
N CYS A 32 -6.73 16.99 -3.10
CA CYS A 32 -5.59 16.68 -3.96
C CYS A 32 -5.40 17.80 -5.00
N GLU A 33 -5.23 19.04 -4.53
CA GLU A 33 -4.96 20.18 -5.38
C GLU A 33 -3.53 20.66 -5.17
N ARG A 34 -2.74 20.53 -6.25
CA ARG A 34 -1.38 21.04 -6.48
C ARG A 34 -0.25 20.37 -5.70
N VAL A 35 0.16 19.20 -6.19
CA VAL A 35 1.61 18.92 -6.21
C VAL A 35 2.15 19.44 -7.53
N ALA A 36 2.78 20.62 -7.42
CA ALA A 36 3.69 21.29 -8.32
C ALA A 36 3.65 20.87 -9.80
N ASN A 37 3.34 21.85 -10.66
CA ASN A 37 3.98 21.94 -11.97
C ASN A 37 5.49 22.01 -11.70
N VAL A 38 6.14 20.86 -11.58
CA VAL A 38 7.60 20.77 -11.60
C VAL A 38 7.96 21.11 -13.04
N SER A 39 8.31 22.37 -13.29
CA SER A 39 8.75 22.89 -14.59
C SER A 39 10.12 22.34 -15.03
N GLY A 40 10.48 21.14 -14.55
CA GLY A 40 11.64 20.36 -14.98
C GLY A 40 11.11 19.03 -15.46
N ASP A 41 11.53 18.60 -16.65
CA ASP A 41 11.06 17.37 -17.28
C ASP A 41 11.09 16.21 -16.28
N LEU A 42 9.90 15.69 -15.94
CA LEU A 42 9.77 14.48 -15.13
C LEU A 42 10.58 13.37 -15.78
N PRO A 43 11.29 12.52 -15.01
CA PRO A 43 11.98 11.38 -15.58
C PRO A 43 10.97 10.45 -16.26
N GLU A 44 11.40 9.73 -17.29
CA GLU A 44 10.53 8.92 -18.16
C GLU A 44 9.65 7.93 -17.36
N TRP A 45 10.20 7.32 -16.31
CA TRP A 45 9.47 6.42 -15.42
C TRP A 45 8.33 7.11 -14.66
N ALA A 46 8.45 8.40 -14.36
CA ALA A 46 7.43 9.17 -13.66
C ALA A 46 6.37 9.72 -14.63
N GLN A 47 6.76 10.04 -15.87
CA GLN A 47 5.82 10.52 -16.89
C GLN A 47 4.73 9.48 -17.20
N VAL A 48 5.08 8.20 -17.23
CA VAL A 48 4.10 7.13 -17.49
C VAL A 48 3.12 6.89 -16.34
N LEU A 49 3.38 7.45 -15.15
CA LEU A 49 2.51 7.41 -13.98
C LEU A 49 1.54 8.60 -13.89
N GLU A 50 1.76 9.68 -14.66
CA GLU A 50 0.84 10.83 -14.71
C GLU A 50 -0.63 10.45 -14.96
N PRO A 51 -0.95 9.49 -15.86
CA PRO A 51 -2.33 9.05 -16.05
C PRO A 51 -2.96 8.49 -14.78
N VAL A 52 -2.20 7.79 -13.92
CA VAL A 52 -2.70 7.13 -12.71
C VAL A 52 -3.39 8.12 -11.77
N ARG A 53 -2.92 9.37 -11.70
CA ARG A 53 -3.51 10.44 -10.88
C ARG A 53 -4.97 10.76 -11.25
N LYS A 54 -5.35 10.49 -12.51
CA LYS A 54 -6.67 10.81 -13.07
C LYS A 54 -7.54 9.58 -13.29
N LEU A 55 -7.00 8.37 -13.06
CA LEU A 55 -7.74 7.13 -13.25
C LEU A 55 -8.62 6.82 -12.03
N PRO A 56 -9.86 6.36 -12.22
CA PRO A 56 -10.66 5.87 -11.11
C PRO A 56 -10.06 4.59 -10.52
N THR A 57 -10.16 4.41 -9.22
CA THR A 57 -9.56 3.27 -8.49
C THR A 57 -10.10 1.90 -8.91
N ASN A 58 -11.25 1.87 -9.60
CA ASN A 58 -11.85 0.65 -10.15
C ASN A 58 -11.21 0.15 -11.46
N VAL A 59 -10.25 0.89 -12.06
CA VAL A 59 -9.51 0.43 -13.25
C VAL A 59 -8.15 -0.18 -12.89
N GLY A 60 -8.13 -1.06 -11.88
CA GLY A 60 -6.91 -1.67 -11.34
C GLY A 60 -6.02 -2.36 -12.39
N THR A 61 -6.57 -2.85 -13.50
CA THR A 61 -5.79 -3.37 -14.64
C THR A 61 -4.98 -2.27 -15.34
N ARG A 62 -5.57 -1.09 -15.56
CA ARG A 62 -4.90 0.05 -16.20
C ARG A 62 -3.84 0.66 -15.27
N ILE A 63 -4.15 0.76 -13.98
CA ILE A 63 -3.21 1.23 -12.96
C ILE A 63 -1.99 0.32 -12.92
N ARG A 64 -2.19 -1.01 -12.85
CA ARG A 64 -1.09 -1.98 -12.90
C ARG A 64 -0.25 -1.86 -14.16
N LYS A 65 -0.88 -1.66 -15.32
CA LYS A 65 -0.15 -1.46 -16.58
C LYS A 65 0.79 -0.26 -16.50
N CYS A 66 0.30 0.90 -16.03
CA CYS A 66 1.15 2.09 -15.86
C CYS A 66 2.33 1.83 -14.89
N VAL A 67 2.13 1.03 -13.84
CA VAL A 67 3.20 0.66 -12.92
C VAL A 67 4.23 -0.26 -13.58
N TYR A 68 3.82 -1.25 -14.37
CA TYR A 68 4.76 -2.08 -15.15
C TYR A 68 5.53 -1.25 -16.18
N ASP A 69 4.84 -0.38 -16.93
CA ASP A 69 5.45 0.53 -17.88
C ASP A 69 6.51 1.42 -17.19
N ALA A 70 6.25 1.87 -15.95
CA ALA A 70 7.22 2.63 -15.15
C ALA A 70 8.44 1.80 -14.73
N LEU A 71 8.23 0.54 -14.33
CA LEU A 71 9.31 -0.37 -13.93
C LEU A 71 10.27 -0.70 -15.10
N GLU A 72 9.75 -0.77 -16.33
CA GLU A 72 10.55 -0.97 -17.55
C GLU A 72 11.50 0.20 -17.85
N LYS A 73 11.19 1.40 -17.35
CA LYS A 73 12.03 2.61 -17.51
C LYS A 73 13.17 2.72 -16.51
N ASN A 74 13.51 1.61 -15.83
CA ASN A 74 14.61 1.53 -14.86
C ASN A 74 14.58 2.65 -13.81
N PRO A 75 13.50 2.75 -13.02
CA PRO A 75 13.44 3.72 -11.93
C PRO A 75 14.52 3.41 -10.89
N PRO A 76 14.94 4.43 -10.09
CA PRO A 76 15.85 4.24 -8.97
C PRO A 76 15.24 3.27 -7.94
N ASP A 77 16.09 2.61 -7.14
CA ASP A 77 15.69 1.49 -6.29
C ASP A 77 14.55 1.84 -5.32
N TRP A 78 14.61 3.01 -4.69
CA TRP A 78 13.54 3.50 -3.80
C TRP A 78 12.18 3.58 -4.51
N ALA A 79 12.16 3.99 -5.79
CA ALA A 79 10.93 4.11 -6.57
C ALA A 79 10.45 2.74 -7.04
N ARG A 80 11.39 1.86 -7.43
CA ARG A 80 11.12 0.48 -7.81
C ARG A 80 10.43 -0.29 -6.67
N GLU A 81 10.92 -0.16 -5.45
CA GLU A 81 10.36 -0.81 -4.26
C GLU A 81 8.91 -0.37 -4.02
N ILE A 82 8.64 0.94 -4.06
CA ILE A 82 7.28 1.49 -3.92
C ILE A 82 6.36 0.99 -5.03
N LEU A 83 6.83 1.02 -6.29
CA LEU A 83 6.06 0.57 -7.44
C LEU A 83 5.72 -0.92 -7.34
N LEU A 84 6.67 -1.76 -6.96
CA LEU A 84 6.45 -3.20 -6.76
C LEU A 84 5.46 -3.48 -5.63
N HIS A 85 5.59 -2.77 -4.51
CA HIS A 85 4.65 -2.90 -3.39
C HIS A 85 3.23 -2.48 -3.81
N SER A 86 3.08 -1.41 -4.60
CA SER A 86 1.76 -0.92 -5.04
C SER A 86 0.93 -1.93 -5.85
N ILE A 87 1.58 -2.93 -6.46
CA ILE A 87 0.95 -3.99 -7.27
C ILE A 87 1.06 -5.37 -6.62
N SER A 88 1.49 -5.43 -5.36
CA SER A 88 1.64 -6.68 -4.63
C SER A 88 0.28 -7.32 -4.31
N LYS A 89 0.30 -8.63 -4.03
CA LYS A 89 -0.92 -9.39 -3.75
C LYS A 89 -1.62 -8.94 -2.46
N GLU A 90 -0.87 -8.48 -1.47
CA GLU A 90 -1.38 -7.92 -0.21
C GLU A 90 -2.22 -6.66 -0.47
N VAL A 91 -1.73 -5.72 -1.28
CA VAL A 91 -2.44 -4.49 -1.64
C VAL A 91 -3.70 -4.82 -2.44
N TYR A 92 -3.60 -5.74 -3.41
CA TYR A 92 -4.76 -6.13 -4.22
C TYR A 92 -5.86 -6.79 -3.39
N LYS A 93 -5.50 -7.69 -2.46
CA LYS A 93 -6.49 -8.33 -1.57
C LYS A 93 -7.13 -7.31 -0.64
N GLY A 94 -6.37 -6.38 -0.07
CA GLY A 94 -6.91 -5.30 0.75
C GLY A 94 -7.91 -4.43 -0.02
N ASN A 95 -7.57 -4.07 -1.26
CA ASN A 95 -8.40 -3.22 -2.11
C ASN A 95 -9.65 -3.93 -2.67
N ALA A 96 -9.59 -5.25 -2.85
CA ALA A 96 -10.73 -6.06 -3.32
C ALA A 96 -11.64 -6.51 -2.17
N SER A 97 -11.21 -6.38 -0.91
CA SER A 97 -11.94 -6.79 0.29
C SER A 97 -13.03 -5.80 0.73
N GLY A 98 -13.69 -5.15 -0.23
CA GLY A 98 -14.95 -4.45 0.05
C GLY A 98 -16.11 -5.45 0.23
N PRO A 99 -17.21 -5.08 0.90
CA PRO A 99 -18.42 -5.88 0.91
C PRO A 99 -18.93 -5.99 -0.53
N THR A 100 -18.63 -7.10 -1.21
CA THR A 100 -19.26 -7.43 -2.49
C THR A 100 -20.73 -7.74 -2.21
N LYS A 101 -21.61 -7.09 -2.96
CA LYS A 101 -23.07 -7.22 -2.83
C LYS A 101 -23.57 -8.64 -3.02
#